data_AF-A0A9D5TG39-F1
#
_entry.id   AF-A0A9D5TG39-F1
#
_cell.length_a   1.000
_cell.length_b   1.000
_cell.length_c   1.000
_cell.angle_alpha   90.00
_cell.angle_beta   90.00
_cell.angle_gamma   90.00
#
_symmetry.space_group_name_H-M   'P 1'
#
loop_
_entity.id
_entity.type
_entity.pdbx_description
1 polymer ?
#
loop_
_entity_poly.entity_id
_entity_poly.type
_entity_poly.pdbx_seq_one_letter_code
_entity_poly.pdbx_strand_id
1 'polypeptide(L)'
;SIYTVEEAAKYGIELHYVNTRMENATEYLRSLTGGTGYDDVVCFAPVAPVIEQADDILGFDGCLNFFAGPTDSKFKAPFNWYNVHYLYTHVVGTSGGNTDDMREAIEMMNAGKLNPSALVTHIGGLNAAIDTILNLPKIPGGKKLIYNHIDLPLAAIDEFEELGKTDPMFAELDRLCKANNGLWNPEAEKYLLANAKKI
;
A
#
# COMPACT_ATOMS: atom_id res chain seq x y z
N SER A 1 8.39 -3.56 8.55
CA SER A 1 7.62 -3.49 7.29
C SER A 1 6.83 -4.78 7.15
N ILE A 2 5.68 -4.76 6.48
CA ILE A 2 4.87 -5.97 6.22
C ILE A 2 5.63 -6.95 5.30
N TYR A 3 6.51 -6.43 4.44
CA TYR A 3 7.44 -7.22 3.64
C TYR A 3 8.84 -7.07 4.22
N THR A 4 9.53 -8.19 4.48
CA THR A 4 10.90 -8.17 5.00
C THR A 4 11.91 -8.38 3.88
N VAL A 5 13.16 -7.96 4.11
CA VAL A 5 14.26 -8.18 3.17
C VAL A 5 14.48 -9.68 2.96
N GLU A 6 14.39 -10.47 4.02
CA GLU A 6 14.54 -11.93 3.98
C GLU A 6 13.44 -12.60 3.17
N GLU A 7 12.20 -12.10 3.24
CA GLU A 7 11.09 -12.64 2.44
C GLU A 7 11.26 -12.28 0.98
N ALA A 8 11.59 -11.02 0.65
CA ALA A 8 11.85 -10.59 -0.72
C ALA A 8 12.98 -11.40 -1.40
N ALA A 9 14.04 -11.71 -0.64
CA ALA A 9 15.16 -12.52 -1.13
C ALA A 9 14.74 -13.94 -1.58
N LYS A 10 13.67 -14.52 -1.00
CA LYS A 10 13.12 -15.82 -1.44
C LYS A 10 12.55 -15.77 -2.87
N TYR A 11 12.18 -14.59 -3.33
CA TYR A 11 11.71 -14.34 -4.70
C TYR A 11 12.80 -13.80 -5.63
N GLY A 12 14.06 -13.79 -5.17
CA GLY A 12 15.18 -13.22 -5.94
C GLY A 12 15.16 -11.69 -6.02
N ILE A 13 14.46 -11.02 -5.09
CA ILE A 13 14.35 -9.56 -5.04
C ILE A 13 15.31 -9.03 -3.99
N GLU A 14 16.20 -8.12 -4.40
CA GLU A 14 16.98 -7.30 -3.47
C GLU A 14 16.13 -6.10 -3.03
N LEU A 15 15.70 -6.10 -1.77
CA LEU A 15 14.80 -5.09 -1.23
C LEU A 15 15.52 -4.12 -0.29
N HIS A 16 15.42 -2.83 -0.58
CA HIS A 16 15.94 -1.75 0.27
C HIS A 16 14.81 -0.88 0.80
N TYR A 17 14.77 -0.68 2.12
CA TYR A 17 13.92 0.32 2.76
C TYR A 17 14.75 1.57 3.05
N VAL A 18 14.49 2.65 2.32
CA VAL A 18 15.26 3.89 2.41
C VAL A 18 14.40 5.01 3.00
N ASN A 19 14.82 5.55 4.15
CA ASN A 19 14.24 6.79 4.67
C ASN A 19 14.95 7.99 4.07
N THR A 20 14.32 8.64 3.09
CA THR A 20 14.91 9.72 2.29
C THR A 20 15.01 11.07 3.02
N ARG A 21 14.72 11.11 4.33
CA ARG A 21 14.98 12.29 5.18
C ARG A 21 16.48 12.53 5.47
N MET A 22 17.35 11.62 5.04
CA MET A 22 18.79 11.77 5.15
C MET A 22 19.36 12.79 4.16
N GLU A 23 20.52 13.34 4.49
CA GLU A 23 21.32 14.12 3.55
C GLU A 23 21.73 13.22 2.36
N ASN A 24 21.77 13.79 1.16
CA ASN A 24 22.19 13.11 -0.08
C ASN A 24 21.39 11.85 -0.43
N ALA A 25 20.10 11.79 -0.06
CA ALA A 25 19.23 10.64 -0.34
C ALA A 25 19.24 10.22 -1.82
N THR A 26 19.24 11.18 -2.77
CA THR A 26 19.34 10.91 -4.21
C THR A 26 20.64 10.20 -4.59
N GLU A 27 21.78 10.66 -4.07
CA GLU A 27 23.09 10.02 -4.33
C GLU A 27 23.14 8.62 -3.74
N TYR A 28 22.62 8.43 -2.51
CA TYR A 28 22.50 7.12 -1.89
C TYR A 28 21.65 6.17 -2.74
N LEU A 29 20.48 6.60 -3.19
CA LEU A 29 19.63 5.79 -4.06
C LEU A 29 20.33 5.41 -5.36
N ARG A 30 21.08 6.33 -6.00
CA ARG A 30 21.87 6.01 -7.19
C ARG A 30 23.02 5.06 -6.90
N SER A 31 23.63 5.13 -5.72
CA SER A 31 24.71 4.22 -5.32
C SER A 31 24.26 2.76 -5.23
N LEU A 32 22.98 2.51 -4.91
CA LEU A 32 22.41 1.17 -4.88
C LEU A 32 22.40 0.51 -6.27
N THR A 33 22.42 1.30 -7.34
CA THR A 33 22.51 0.82 -8.72
C THR A 33 23.91 1.01 -9.32
N GLY A 34 24.94 1.20 -8.48
CA GLY A 34 26.30 1.47 -8.97
C GLY A 34 26.42 2.80 -9.74
N GLY A 35 25.45 3.71 -9.58
CA GLY A 35 25.42 5.02 -10.21
C GLY A 35 24.65 5.08 -11.53
N THR A 36 24.19 3.97 -12.09
CA THR A 36 23.51 3.95 -13.41
C THR A 36 22.10 4.54 -13.37
N GLY A 37 21.47 4.59 -12.19
CA GLY A 37 20.07 4.99 -12.01
C GLY A 37 19.11 3.79 -12.10
N TYR A 38 17.81 4.07 -12.11
CA TYR A 38 16.72 3.08 -12.17
C TYR A 38 16.03 3.08 -13.53
N ASP A 39 15.69 1.89 -14.03
CA ASP A 39 14.92 1.72 -15.27
C ASP A 39 13.45 2.12 -15.09
N ASP A 40 12.88 1.84 -13.91
CA ASP A 40 11.50 2.17 -13.56
C ASP A 40 11.45 2.85 -12.18
N VAL A 41 10.76 3.98 -12.10
CA VAL A 41 10.49 4.68 -10.85
C VAL A 41 8.99 4.95 -10.76
N VAL A 42 8.33 4.43 -9.72
CA VAL A 42 6.89 4.62 -9.50
C VAL A 42 6.66 5.56 -8.31
N CYS A 43 6.08 6.73 -8.59
CA CYS A 43 5.82 7.75 -7.58
C CYS A 43 4.38 7.65 -7.05
N PHE A 44 4.26 7.28 -5.77
CA PHE A 44 2.98 7.07 -5.06
C PHE A 44 2.52 8.26 -4.21
N ALA A 45 3.24 9.38 -4.20
CA ALA A 45 2.85 10.59 -3.47
C ALA A 45 2.91 11.86 -4.35
N PRO A 46 1.87 12.71 -4.36
CA PRO A 46 1.87 13.96 -5.12
C PRO A 46 2.61 15.06 -4.34
N VAL A 47 3.91 14.86 -4.09
CA VAL A 47 4.77 15.75 -3.33
C VAL A 47 5.93 16.18 -4.21
N ALA A 48 6.07 17.48 -4.48
CA ALA A 48 7.02 17.99 -5.48
C ALA A 48 8.47 17.49 -5.25
N PRO A 49 9.05 17.58 -4.04
CA PRO A 49 10.38 17.00 -3.77
C PRO A 49 10.51 15.50 -4.05
N VAL A 50 9.43 14.72 -3.90
CA VAL A 50 9.45 13.28 -4.19
C VAL A 50 9.47 13.03 -5.70
N ILE A 51 8.74 13.84 -6.46
CA ILE A 51 8.72 13.77 -7.93
C ILE A 51 10.08 14.21 -8.51
N GLU A 52 10.65 15.29 -7.98
CA GLU A 52 11.99 15.77 -8.37
C GLU A 52 13.06 14.71 -8.08
N GLN A 53 13.06 14.11 -6.88
CA GLN A 53 13.98 13.01 -6.58
C GLN A 53 13.73 11.78 -7.48
N ALA A 54 12.48 11.49 -7.82
CA ALA A 54 12.15 10.38 -8.71
C ALA A 54 12.71 10.58 -10.14
N ASP A 55 12.72 11.82 -10.63
CA ASP A 55 13.40 12.20 -11.88
C ASP A 55 14.93 12.05 -11.77
N ASP A 56 15.52 12.57 -10.69
CA ASP A 56 16.98 12.60 -10.51
C ASP A 56 17.63 11.20 -10.39
N ILE A 57 16.87 10.20 -9.96
CA ILE A 57 17.37 8.82 -9.82
C ILE A 57 17.19 7.99 -11.08
N LEU A 58 16.51 8.48 -12.12
CA LEU A 58 16.34 7.72 -13.36
C LEU A 58 17.69 7.40 -14.02
N GLY A 59 17.73 6.22 -14.63
CA GLY A 59 18.79 5.79 -15.52
C GLY A 59 18.56 6.25 -16.96
N PHE A 60 19.50 5.89 -17.83
CA PHE A 60 19.32 6.03 -19.27
C PHE A 60 18.13 5.19 -19.74
N ASP A 61 17.24 5.77 -20.54
CA ASP A 61 15.98 5.18 -21.02
C ASP A 61 14.96 4.84 -19.90
N GLY A 62 15.14 5.40 -18.70
CA GLY A 62 14.28 5.12 -17.55
C GLY A 62 12.89 5.75 -17.63
N CYS A 63 11.89 5.10 -17.04
CA CYS A 63 10.50 5.56 -16.98
C CYS A 63 10.08 6.00 -15.56
N LEU A 64 9.63 7.25 -15.42
CA LEU A 64 8.90 7.73 -14.26
C LEU A 64 7.40 7.55 -14.46
N ASN A 65 6.80 6.64 -13.69
CA ASN A 65 5.35 6.49 -13.58
C ASN A 65 4.81 7.31 -12.40
N PHE A 66 4.03 8.36 -12.69
CA PHE A 66 3.31 9.14 -11.70
C PHE A 66 1.91 8.56 -11.48
N PHE A 67 1.77 7.77 -10.41
CA PHE A 67 0.51 7.14 -10.00
C PHE A 67 -0.32 8.03 -9.06
N ALA A 68 0.36 8.90 -8.32
CA ALA A 68 -0.21 9.64 -7.19
C ALA A 68 -1.16 10.75 -7.65
N GLY A 69 -2.41 10.42 -8.00
CA GLY A 69 -3.40 11.38 -8.51
C GLY A 69 -3.55 12.62 -7.60
N PRO A 70 -3.07 13.81 -8.00
CA PRO A 70 -3.14 15.01 -7.17
C PRO A 70 -4.56 15.58 -7.17
N THR A 71 -5.01 16.10 -6.02
CA THR A 71 -6.34 16.72 -5.92
C THR A 71 -6.35 18.19 -6.33
N ASP A 72 -5.20 18.87 -6.26
CA ASP A 72 -5.04 20.24 -6.74
C ASP A 72 -4.69 20.26 -8.22
N SER A 73 -5.57 20.83 -9.05
CA SER A 73 -5.39 20.93 -10.50
C SER A 73 -4.26 21.89 -10.92
N LYS A 74 -3.69 22.65 -9.97
CA LYS A 74 -2.53 23.53 -10.21
C LYS A 74 -1.22 22.95 -9.70
N PHE A 75 -1.24 21.74 -9.12
CA PHE A 75 -0.04 21.08 -8.64
C PHE A 75 0.98 20.91 -9.77
N LYS A 76 2.22 21.28 -9.49
CA LYS A 76 3.34 21.18 -10.43
C LYS A 76 4.65 20.90 -9.67
N ALA A 77 5.53 20.15 -10.31
CA ALA A 77 6.91 19.95 -9.89
C ALA A 77 7.84 20.24 -11.09
N PRO A 78 9.02 20.84 -10.89
CA PRO A 78 10.07 20.89 -11.89
C PRO A 78 10.41 19.50 -12.41
N PHE A 79 10.77 19.41 -13.69
CA PHE A 79 11.21 18.18 -14.33
C PHE A 79 12.38 18.49 -15.27
N ASN A 80 13.39 17.63 -15.29
CA ASN A 80 14.61 17.85 -16.03
C ASN A 80 14.46 17.44 -17.50
N TRP A 81 14.01 18.39 -18.33
CA TRP A 81 13.84 18.19 -19.76
C TRP A 81 15.13 17.90 -20.53
N TYR A 82 16.30 18.17 -19.96
CA TYR A 82 17.57 17.71 -20.54
C TYR A 82 17.65 16.19 -20.52
N ASN A 83 17.27 15.56 -19.39
CA ASN A 83 17.28 14.10 -19.25
C ASN A 83 16.27 13.45 -20.19
N VAL A 84 15.12 14.08 -20.43
CA VAL A 84 14.15 13.60 -21.42
C VAL A 84 14.79 13.52 -22.80
N HIS A 85 15.52 14.55 -23.19
CA HIS A 85 16.06 14.65 -24.54
C HIS A 85 17.33 13.82 -24.75
N TYR A 86 18.25 13.83 -23.78
CA TYR A 86 19.60 13.27 -23.94
C TYR A 86 19.83 11.96 -23.20
N LEU A 87 19.04 11.67 -22.17
CA LEU A 87 19.06 10.38 -21.47
C LEU A 87 17.87 9.49 -21.84
N TYR A 88 17.00 9.94 -22.76
CA TYR A 88 15.79 9.24 -23.19
C TYR A 88 14.85 8.85 -22.04
N THR A 89 14.86 9.64 -20.96
CA THR A 89 13.92 9.39 -19.86
C THR A 89 12.49 9.70 -20.30
N HIS A 90 11.54 8.94 -19.77
CA HIS A 90 10.13 9.04 -20.09
C HIS A 90 9.29 9.28 -18.85
N VAL A 91 8.19 10.01 -19.03
CA VAL A 91 7.21 10.23 -17.97
C VAL A 91 5.84 9.76 -18.43
N VAL A 92 5.16 9.01 -17.58
CA VAL A 92 3.79 8.54 -17.80
C VAL A 92 2.96 8.79 -16.56
N GLY A 93 1.70 9.20 -16.74
CA GLY A 93 0.71 9.21 -15.68
C GLY A 93 -0.20 8.01 -15.83
N THR A 94 -0.42 7.25 -14.76
CA THR A 94 -1.35 6.10 -14.76
C THR A 94 -2.44 6.30 -13.73
N SER A 95 -3.66 5.88 -14.07
CA SER A 95 -4.80 5.94 -13.16
C SER A 95 -5.73 4.75 -13.40
N GLY A 96 -6.02 4.03 -12.32
CA GLY A 96 -6.88 2.85 -12.36
C GLY A 96 -6.29 1.69 -13.18
N GLY A 97 -7.17 0.77 -13.52
CA GLY A 97 -6.91 -0.32 -14.45
C GLY A 97 -8.16 -0.60 -15.28
N ASN A 98 -8.00 -1.25 -16.42
CA ASN A 98 -9.09 -1.72 -17.25
C ASN A 98 -9.60 -3.10 -16.76
N THR A 99 -10.53 -3.69 -17.49
CA THR A 99 -11.12 -4.99 -17.09
C THR A 99 -10.12 -6.13 -17.17
N ASP A 100 -9.16 -6.08 -18.09
CA ASP A 100 -8.14 -7.11 -18.23
C ASP A 100 -7.14 -7.04 -17.08
N ASP A 101 -6.75 -5.84 -16.63
CA ASP A 101 -5.90 -5.66 -15.43
C ASP A 101 -6.56 -6.28 -14.19
N MET A 102 -7.89 -6.12 -14.04
CA MET A 102 -8.64 -6.75 -12.95
C MET A 102 -8.67 -8.28 -13.06
N ARG A 103 -8.82 -8.83 -14.26
CA ARG A 103 -8.79 -10.29 -14.49
C ARG A 103 -7.42 -10.85 -14.15
N GLU A 104 -6.35 -10.23 -14.64
CA GLU A 104 -4.98 -10.64 -14.34
C GLU A 104 -4.70 -10.61 -12.84
N ALA A 105 -5.08 -9.53 -12.14
CA ALA A 105 -4.92 -9.45 -10.70
C ALA A 105 -5.64 -10.60 -9.96
N ILE A 106 -6.86 -10.95 -10.37
CA ILE A 106 -7.61 -12.09 -9.80
C ILE A 106 -6.93 -13.42 -10.12
N GLU A 107 -6.45 -13.62 -11.33
CA GLU A 107 -5.70 -14.82 -11.71
C GLU A 107 -4.42 -14.98 -10.88
N MET A 108 -3.66 -13.89 -10.68
CA MET A 108 -2.48 -13.89 -9.82
C MET A 108 -2.81 -14.18 -8.36
N MET A 109 -3.90 -13.62 -7.83
CA MET A 109 -4.37 -13.91 -6.47
C MET A 109 -4.77 -15.38 -6.31
N ASN A 110 -5.55 -15.91 -7.25
CA ASN A 110 -5.96 -17.32 -7.24
C ASN A 110 -4.77 -18.28 -7.38
N ALA A 111 -3.73 -17.88 -8.11
CA ALA A 111 -2.48 -18.62 -8.25
C ALA A 111 -1.54 -18.46 -7.05
N GLY A 112 -1.91 -17.70 -6.01
CA GLY A 112 -1.07 -17.44 -4.84
C GLY A 112 0.15 -16.55 -5.10
N LYS A 113 0.21 -15.89 -6.26
CA LYS A 113 1.31 -14.97 -6.63
C LYS A 113 1.15 -13.59 -6.01
N LEU A 114 -0.07 -13.21 -5.64
CA LEU A 114 -0.39 -11.92 -5.02
C LEU A 114 -1.30 -12.15 -3.81
N ASN A 115 -0.93 -11.57 -2.67
CA ASN A 115 -1.76 -11.59 -1.46
C ASN A 115 -2.12 -10.14 -1.05
N PRO A 116 -3.35 -9.67 -1.31
CA PRO A 116 -3.75 -8.31 -0.98
C PRO A 116 -4.13 -8.12 0.50
N SER A 117 -4.19 -9.18 1.31
CA SER A 117 -4.65 -9.10 2.71
C SER A 117 -3.81 -8.15 3.56
N ALA A 118 -2.52 -7.98 3.21
CA ALA A 118 -1.62 -7.01 3.82
C ALA A 118 -2.15 -5.56 3.79
N LEU A 119 -3.05 -5.23 2.86
CA LEU A 119 -3.63 -3.90 2.76
C LEU A 119 -4.71 -3.66 3.82
N VAL A 120 -5.41 -4.70 4.27
CA VAL A 120 -6.53 -4.57 5.22
C VAL A 120 -5.97 -4.45 6.63
N THR A 121 -6.22 -3.31 7.27
CA THR A 121 -5.72 -3.05 8.63
C THR A 121 -6.84 -2.85 9.64
N HIS A 122 -8.05 -2.53 9.17
CA HIS A 122 -9.20 -2.31 10.05
C HIS A 122 -10.44 -2.99 9.50
N ILE A 123 -11.27 -3.47 10.42
CA ILE A 123 -12.56 -4.10 10.15
C ILE A 123 -13.65 -3.29 10.86
N GLY A 124 -14.77 -3.04 10.16
CA GLY A 124 -15.90 -2.30 10.72
C GLY A 124 -17.23 -2.73 10.11
N GLY A 125 -18.32 -2.30 10.75
CA GLY A 125 -19.68 -2.45 10.29
C GLY A 125 -20.20 -1.20 9.59
N LEU A 126 -21.42 -1.26 9.03
CA LEU A 126 -22.01 -0.11 8.32
C LEU A 126 -22.14 1.12 9.22
N ASN A 127 -22.39 0.91 10.52
CA ASN A 127 -22.47 1.95 11.54
C ASN A 127 -21.18 2.78 11.67
N ALA A 128 -20.02 2.21 11.35
CA ALA A 128 -18.73 2.90 11.43
C ALA A 128 -18.40 3.73 10.18
N ALA A 129 -19.10 3.53 9.06
CA ALA A 129 -18.70 4.07 7.76
C ALA A 129 -18.65 5.61 7.72
N ILE A 130 -19.68 6.29 8.26
CA ILE A 130 -19.79 7.75 8.20
C ILE A 130 -18.63 8.42 8.96
N ASP A 131 -18.42 8.01 10.21
CA ASP A 131 -17.35 8.58 11.05
C ASP A 131 -15.97 8.28 10.46
N THR A 132 -15.77 7.05 9.97
CA THR A 132 -14.53 6.64 9.29
C THR A 132 -14.21 7.53 8.11
N ILE A 133 -15.19 7.82 7.25
CA ILE A 133 -14.99 8.67 6.06
C ILE A 133 -14.65 10.12 6.45
N LEU A 134 -15.38 10.68 7.41
CA LEU A 134 -15.18 12.07 7.85
C LEU A 134 -13.83 12.27 8.55
N ASN A 135 -13.29 11.24 9.21
CA ASN A 135 -12.06 11.32 9.96
C ASN A 135 -10.87 10.58 9.32
N LEU A 136 -11.02 10.05 8.10
CA LEU A 136 -10.05 9.14 7.46
C LEU A 136 -8.57 9.61 7.55
N PRO A 137 -8.21 10.89 7.33
CA PRO A 137 -6.82 11.34 7.42
C PRO A 137 -6.19 11.21 8.82
N LYS A 138 -7.01 11.09 9.87
CA LYS A 138 -6.58 10.95 11.27
C LYS A 138 -6.52 9.49 11.72
N ILE A 139 -7.10 8.56 10.95
CA ILE A 139 -7.15 7.14 11.29
C ILE A 139 -5.95 6.44 10.64
N PRO A 140 -5.00 5.92 11.43
CA PRO A 140 -3.78 5.30 10.90
C PRO A 140 -4.06 4.01 10.13
N GLY A 141 -3.01 3.42 9.55
CA GLY A 141 -3.08 2.16 8.81
C GLY A 141 -3.59 2.29 7.37
N GLY A 142 -3.58 1.16 6.65
CA GLY A 142 -4.01 1.07 5.26
C GLY A 142 -5.53 1.07 5.08
N LYS A 143 -6.06 -0.04 4.56
CA LYS A 143 -7.45 -0.19 4.10
C LYS A 143 -8.39 -0.56 5.24
N LYS A 144 -9.53 0.13 5.28
CA LYS A 144 -10.64 -0.08 6.22
C LYS A 144 -11.72 -0.88 5.49
N LEU A 145 -11.97 -2.11 5.91
CA LEU A 145 -12.97 -3.01 5.30
C LEU A 145 -14.28 -2.90 6.08
N ILE A 146 -15.35 -2.51 5.40
CA ILE A 146 -16.67 -2.32 5.99
C ILE A 146 -17.61 -3.44 5.55
N TYR A 147 -18.17 -4.14 6.52
CA TYR A 147 -19.21 -5.15 6.34
C TYR A 147 -20.58 -4.50 6.50
N ASN A 148 -21.31 -4.37 5.39
CA ASN A 148 -22.55 -3.59 5.34
C ASN A 148 -23.73 -4.15 6.17
N HIS A 149 -23.61 -5.37 6.69
CA HIS A 149 -24.70 -6.10 7.34
C HIS A 149 -24.48 -6.34 8.84
N ILE A 150 -23.43 -5.74 9.42
CA ILE A 150 -23.09 -5.89 10.83
C ILE A 150 -22.94 -4.53 11.52
N ASP A 151 -23.20 -4.53 12.83
CA ASP A 151 -23.01 -3.44 13.77
C ASP A 151 -21.69 -3.69 14.50
N LEU A 152 -20.62 -3.06 14.02
CA LEU A 152 -19.27 -3.21 14.53
C LEU A 152 -18.55 -1.85 14.47
N PRO A 153 -18.08 -1.31 15.60
CA PRO A 153 -17.18 -0.16 15.57
C PRO A 153 -15.96 -0.44 14.68
N LEU A 154 -15.35 0.59 14.08
CA LEU A 154 -14.11 0.39 13.36
C LEU A 154 -13.03 -0.06 14.35
N ALA A 155 -12.45 -1.23 14.14
CA ALA A 155 -11.40 -1.79 14.99
C ALA A 155 -10.17 -2.11 14.14
N ALA A 156 -8.99 -1.74 14.63
CA ALA A 156 -7.73 -2.13 14.02
C ALA A 156 -7.42 -3.60 14.36
N ILE A 157 -6.86 -4.34 13.40
CA ILE A 157 -6.58 -5.78 13.58
C ILE A 157 -5.55 -6.01 14.70
N ASP A 158 -4.58 -5.10 14.85
CA ASP A 158 -3.56 -5.13 15.90
C ASP A 158 -4.11 -4.78 17.29
N GLU A 159 -5.34 -4.27 17.39
CA GLU A 159 -6.04 -4.01 18.66
C GLU A 159 -6.94 -5.18 19.09
N PHE A 160 -7.11 -6.22 18.27
CA PHE A 160 -8.01 -7.34 18.58
C PHE A 160 -7.62 -8.08 19.87
N GLU A 161 -6.34 -8.21 20.19
CA GLU A 161 -5.87 -8.80 21.45
C GLU A 161 -6.37 -8.01 22.67
N GLU A 162 -6.33 -6.68 22.61
CA GLU A 162 -6.78 -5.83 23.72
C GLU A 162 -8.31 -5.88 23.85
N LEU A 163 -9.03 -5.72 22.74
CA LEU A 163 -10.50 -5.83 22.70
C LEU A 163 -10.98 -7.21 23.17
N GLY A 164 -10.22 -8.24 22.84
CA GLY A 164 -10.46 -9.63 23.21
C GLY A 164 -10.48 -9.90 24.71
N LYS A 165 -9.88 -9.02 25.53
CA LYS A 165 -9.93 -9.13 27.00
C LYS A 165 -11.35 -8.94 27.55
N THR A 166 -12.19 -8.21 26.81
CA THR A 166 -13.55 -7.87 27.22
C THR A 166 -14.62 -8.46 26.30
N ASP A 167 -14.28 -8.80 25.05
CA ASP A 167 -15.20 -9.34 24.06
C ASP A 167 -14.66 -10.65 23.45
N PRO A 168 -15.31 -11.81 23.70
CA PRO A 168 -14.88 -13.10 23.16
C PRO A 168 -14.80 -13.17 21.63
N MET A 169 -15.58 -12.37 20.90
CA MET A 169 -15.50 -12.33 19.44
C MET A 169 -14.13 -11.82 18.99
N PHE A 170 -13.65 -10.73 19.59
CA PHE A 170 -12.34 -10.17 19.27
C PHE A 170 -11.19 -11.08 19.70
N ALA A 171 -11.34 -11.82 20.81
CA ALA A 171 -10.34 -12.82 21.23
C ALA A 171 -10.15 -13.93 20.18
N GLU A 172 -11.24 -14.42 19.59
CA GLU A 172 -11.16 -15.43 18.53
C GLU A 172 -10.67 -14.84 17.20
N LEU A 173 -11.06 -13.60 16.87
CA LEU A 173 -10.53 -12.91 15.70
C LEU A 173 -9.02 -12.68 15.79
N ASP A 174 -8.50 -12.28 16.96
CA ASP A 174 -7.06 -12.15 17.21
C ASP A 174 -6.34 -13.49 16.97
N ARG A 175 -6.87 -14.59 17.53
CA ARG A 175 -6.31 -15.93 17.35
C ARG A 175 -6.25 -16.32 15.87
N LEU A 176 -7.33 -16.08 15.12
CA LEU A 176 -7.42 -16.40 13.69
C LEU A 176 -6.48 -15.53 12.84
N CYS A 177 -6.32 -14.25 13.17
CA CYS A 177 -5.38 -13.36 12.49
C CYS A 177 -3.93 -13.73 12.81
N LYS A 178 -3.58 -14.00 14.08
CA LYS A 178 -2.23 -14.43 14.50
C LYS A 178 -1.79 -15.73 13.82
N ALA A 179 -2.72 -16.67 13.61
CA ALA A 179 -2.44 -17.89 12.85
C ALA A 179 -2.11 -17.63 11.37
N ASN A 180 -2.42 -16.43 10.86
CA ASN A 180 -2.23 -15.99 9.47
C ASN A 180 -1.34 -14.73 9.41
N ASN A 181 -0.25 -14.70 10.19
CA ASN A 181 0.73 -13.60 10.21
C ASN A 181 0.14 -12.23 10.60
N GLY A 182 -0.91 -12.22 11.41
CA GLY A 182 -1.62 -11.00 11.82
C GLY A 182 -2.52 -10.40 10.72
N LEU A 183 -2.78 -11.13 9.64
CA LEU A 183 -3.57 -10.64 8.51
C LEU A 183 -5.03 -11.09 8.57
N TRP A 184 -5.91 -10.25 8.01
CA TRP A 184 -7.29 -10.64 7.74
C TRP A 184 -7.35 -11.81 6.75
N ASN A 185 -8.23 -12.77 7.03
CA ASN A 185 -8.28 -14.06 6.34
C ASN A 185 -9.73 -14.61 6.27
N PRO A 186 -9.99 -15.60 5.38
CA PRO A 186 -11.32 -16.17 5.20
C PRO A 186 -11.94 -16.77 6.46
N GLU A 187 -11.15 -17.40 7.34
CA GLU A 187 -11.65 -17.96 8.59
C GLU A 187 -12.13 -16.87 9.56
N ALA A 188 -11.35 -15.80 9.70
CA ALA A 188 -11.71 -14.63 10.50
C ALA A 188 -12.97 -13.94 9.97
N GLU A 189 -13.08 -13.76 8.65
CA GLU A 189 -14.29 -13.23 8.02
C GLU A 189 -15.50 -14.12 8.29
N LYS A 190 -15.40 -15.42 8.01
CA LYS A 190 -16.50 -16.36 8.25
C LYS A 190 -16.95 -16.35 9.72
N TYR A 191 -16.00 -16.29 10.65
CA TYR A 191 -16.29 -16.20 12.08
C TYR A 191 -16.99 -14.87 12.42
N LEU A 192 -16.50 -13.74 11.93
CA LEU A 192 -17.11 -12.43 12.14
C LEU A 192 -18.56 -12.43 11.66
N LEU A 193 -18.83 -12.87 10.43
CA LEU A 193 -20.19 -12.84 9.86
C LEU A 193 -21.17 -13.76 10.59
N ALA A 194 -20.69 -14.80 11.26
CA ALA A 194 -21.51 -15.70 12.05
C ALA A 194 -21.82 -15.16 13.46
N ASN A 195 -20.95 -14.32 14.04
CA ASN A 195 -21.01 -13.93 15.45
C ASN A 195 -21.26 -12.44 15.69
N ALA A 196 -21.00 -11.58 14.71
CA ALA A 196 -21.23 -10.15 14.83
C ALA A 196 -22.73 -9.82 14.90
N LYS A 197 -23.05 -8.77 15.66
CA LYS A 197 -24.40 -8.22 15.72
C LYS A 197 -24.81 -7.72 14.33
N LYS A 198 -26.01 -8.05 13.87
CA LYS A 198 -26.54 -7.60 12.57
C LYS A 198 -27.20 -6.23 12.66
N ILE A 199 -27.25 -5.51 11.54
CA ILE A 199 -28.06 -4.29 11.33
C ILE A 199 -29.30 -4.62 10.52
#